data_AF-A0A967KCR4-F1
#
_entry.id   AF-A0A967KCR4-F1
#
_cell.length_a   1.000
_cell.length_b   1.000
_cell.length_c   1.000
_cell.angle_alpha   90.00
_cell.angle_beta   90.00
_cell.angle_gamma   90.00
#
_symmetry.space_group_name_H-M   'P 1'
#
loop_
_entity.id
_entity.type
_entity.pdbx_description
1 polymer ?
#
loop_
_entity_poly.entity_id
_entity_poly.type
_entity_poly.pdbx_seq_one_letter_code
_entity_poly.pdbx_strand_id
1 'polypeptide(L)'
;MAVATSTNTRSWKYQQVILDETFHLSYPYVFKWQDEFYMIPETFETDSIRLYRASNFPNEWEFVETLVDGKDFVDPSIVFFED
;
A
#
# COMPACT_ATOMS: atom_id res chain seq x y z
N MET A 1 -7.92 -2.20 4.29
CA MET A 1 -7.32 -3.11 3.28
C MET A 1 -7.08 -4.50 3.84
N ALA A 2 -7.15 -5.54 3.01
CA ALA A 2 -6.97 -6.93 3.42
C ALA A 2 -6.02 -7.70 2.50
N VAL A 3 -5.45 -8.79 3.02
CA VAL A 3 -4.58 -9.70 2.28
C VAL A 3 -5.24 -11.06 2.06
N ALA A 4 -5.05 -11.61 0.86
CA ALA A 4 -5.43 -12.96 0.50
C ALA A 4 -4.24 -13.65 -0.18
N THR A 5 -4.15 -14.97 -0.06
CA THR A 5 -3.08 -15.77 -0.68
C THR A 5 -3.64 -16.81 -1.63
N SER A 6 -2.85 -17.16 -2.64
CA SER A 6 -3.18 -18.22 -3.60
C SER A 6 -1.91 -18.95 -4.01
N THR A 7 -2.00 -20.26 -4.21
CA THR A 7 -0.93 -21.07 -4.79
C THR A 7 -1.14 -21.35 -6.29
N ASN A 8 -2.29 -20.96 -6.86
CA ASN A 8 -2.68 -21.29 -8.23
C ASN A 8 -3.35 -20.14 -8.98
N THR A 9 -3.27 -18.91 -8.44
CA THR A 9 -3.84 -17.66 -8.95
C THR A 9 -5.35 -17.64 -9.20
N ARG A 10 -6.07 -18.74 -8.94
CA ARG A 10 -7.50 -18.90 -9.18
C ARG A 10 -8.31 -18.96 -7.89
N SER A 11 -7.83 -19.74 -6.93
CA SER A 11 -8.48 -19.91 -5.63
C SER A 11 -7.74 -19.07 -4.60
N TRP A 12 -8.46 -18.17 -3.94
CA TRP A 12 -7.89 -17.22 -2.99
C TRP A 12 -8.40 -17.52 -1.58
N LYS A 13 -7.48 -17.54 -0.61
CA LYS A 13 -7.79 -17.65 0.81
C LYS A 13 -7.57 -16.29 1.46
N TYR A 14 -8.66 -15.64 1.88
CA TYR A 14 -8.62 -14.49 2.76
C TYR A 14 -7.81 -14.82 4.02
N GLN A 15 -6.93 -13.91 4.43
CA GLN A 15 -6.17 -14.05 5.68
C GLN A 15 -6.72 -13.10 6.74
N GLN A 16 -6.54 -11.79 6.53
CA GLN A 16 -6.91 -10.76 7.49
C GLN A 16 -6.93 -9.35 6.87
N VAL A 17 -7.50 -8.39 7.60
CA VAL A 17 -7.27 -6.96 7.40
C VAL A 17 -5.83 -6.64 7.82
N ILE A 18 -5.10 -5.89 6.99
CA ILE A 18 -3.67 -5.59 7.19
C ILE A 18 -3.39 -4.10 7.40
N LEU A 19 -4.36 -3.25 7.06
CA LEU A 19 -4.31 -1.81 7.28
C LEU A 19 -5.75 -1.32 7.43
N ASP A 20 -6.04 -0.69 8.57
CA ASP A 20 -7.35 -0.14 8.89
C ASP A 20 -7.16 1.31 9.32
N GLU A 21 -7.80 2.22 8.63
CA GLU A 21 -7.63 3.67 8.77
C GLU A 21 -9.02 4.31 8.83
N THR A 22 -9.11 5.54 9.35
CA THR A 22 -10.40 6.24 9.47
C THR A 22 -10.93 6.81 8.16
N PHE A 23 -10.26 6.52 7.04
CA PHE A 23 -10.56 7.03 5.69
C PHE A 23 -10.49 5.88 4.67
N HIS A 24 -11.05 6.11 3.48
CA HIS A 24 -11.08 5.12 2.41
C HIS A 24 -9.68 4.76 1.90
N LEU A 25 -9.43 3.47 1.74
CA LEU A 25 -8.18 2.90 1.27
C LEU A 25 -8.45 2.04 0.03
N SER A 26 -7.75 2.36 -1.07
CA SER A 26 -7.90 1.69 -2.37
C SER A 26 -6.54 1.49 -3.05
N TYR A 27 -6.49 0.75 -4.16
CA TYR A 27 -5.29 0.59 -5.01
C TYR A 27 -3.95 0.40 -4.26
N PRO A 28 -3.74 -0.71 -3.51
CA PRO A 28 -2.51 -0.92 -2.74
C PRO A 28 -1.32 -1.24 -3.67
N TYR A 29 -0.49 -0.26 -3.99
CA TYR A 29 0.74 -0.48 -4.75
C TYR A 29 1.87 -0.93 -3.82
N VAL A 30 2.19 -2.23 -3.80
CA VAL A 30 3.25 -2.82 -2.96
C VAL A 30 4.54 -2.99 -3.76
N PHE A 31 5.67 -2.54 -3.20
CA PHE A 31 6.99 -2.64 -3.83
C PHE A 31 8.09 -2.91 -2.80
N LYS A 32 9.24 -3.39 -3.30
CA LYS A 32 10.44 -3.65 -2.48
C LYS A 32 11.50 -2.58 -2.78
N TRP A 33 12.11 -2.01 -1.73
CA TRP A 33 13.23 -1.06 -1.84
C TRP A 33 14.22 -1.29 -0.71
N GLN A 34 15.52 -1.43 -1.02
CA GLN A 34 16.60 -1.68 -0.04
C GLN A 34 16.24 -2.74 1.01
N ASP A 35 15.82 -3.91 0.54
CA ASP A 35 15.39 -5.06 1.36
C ASP A 35 14.10 -4.94 2.17
N GLU A 36 13.48 -3.78 2.20
CA GLU A 36 12.22 -3.52 2.89
C GLU A 36 11.02 -3.52 1.94
N PHE A 37 9.83 -3.83 2.47
CA PHE A 37 8.56 -3.76 1.74
C PHE A 37 7.79 -2.50 2.07
N TYR A 38 7.34 -1.81 1.03
CA TYR A 38 6.56 -0.58 1.11
C TYR A 38 5.23 -0.72 0.38
N MET A 39 4.25 0.08 0.78
CA MET A 39 2.95 0.20 0.14
C MET A 39 2.60 1.67 -0.01
N ILE A 40 2.13 2.04 -1.19
CA ILE A 40 1.46 3.31 -1.43
C ILE A 40 0.01 2.97 -1.83
N PRO A 41 -0.95 3.08 -0.90
CA PRO A 41 -2.35 3.00 -1.23
C PRO A 41 -2.84 4.31 -1.86
N GLU A 42 -3.95 4.27 -2.57
CA GLU A 42 -4.76 5.46 -2.82
C GLU A 42 -5.40 5.93 -1.52
N THR A 43 -5.16 7.20 -1.18
CA THR A 43 -5.62 7.87 0.03
C THR A 43 -6.29 9.21 -0.31
N PHE A 44 -7.16 9.22 -1.32
CA PHE A 44 -7.81 10.44 -1.84
C PHE A 44 -8.40 11.35 -0.76
N GLU A 45 -9.06 10.76 0.25
CA GLU A 45 -9.71 11.50 1.36
C GLU A 45 -8.72 12.20 2.30
N THR A 46 -7.43 11.90 2.23
CA THR A 46 -6.40 12.53 3.07
C THR A 46 -5.71 13.71 2.41
N ASP A 47 -6.12 14.11 1.19
CA ASP A 47 -5.45 15.14 0.39
C ASP A 47 -3.91 14.92 0.39
N SER A 48 -3.48 13.68 0.17
CA SER A 48 -2.06 13.33 0.16
C SER A 48 -1.79 11.95 -0.44
N ILE A 49 -0.54 11.71 -0.82
CA ILE A 49 0.01 10.37 -1.11
C ILE A 49 0.81 9.91 0.12
N ARG A 50 0.35 8.84 0.77
CA ARG A 50 0.96 8.31 2.00
C ARG A 50 1.81 7.08 1.73
N LEU A 51 2.97 6.99 2.37
CA LEU A 51 3.86 5.83 2.35
C LEU A 51 3.67 5.00 3.61
N TYR A 52 3.53 3.69 3.42
CA TYR A 52 3.53 2.70 4.49
C TYR A 52 4.70 1.74 4.30
N ARG A 53 5.29 1.27 5.41
CA ARG A 53 6.32 0.22 5.43
C ARG A 53 5.78 -0.99 6.18
N ALA A 54 6.05 -2.18 5.70
CA ALA A 54 5.70 -3.39 6.44
C ALA A 54 6.60 -3.54 7.67
N SER A 55 6.02 -3.61 8.87
CA SER A 55 6.75 -4.01 10.08
C SER A 55 6.87 -5.53 10.19
N ASN A 56 5.92 -6.25 9.59
CA ASN A 56 5.89 -7.71 9.50
C ASN A 56 5.20 -8.10 8.18
N PHE A 57 5.97 -8.25 7.11
CA PHE A 57 5.40 -8.47 5.78
C PHE A 57 4.78 -9.88 5.63
N PRO A 58 3.55 -10.02 5.08
CA PRO A 58 2.65 -8.99 4.53
C PRO A 58 1.57 -8.49 5.51
N ASN A 59 1.67 -8.87 6.78
CA ASN A 59 0.59 -8.85 7.76
C ASN A 59 0.39 -7.51 8.48
N GLU A 60 1.45 -6.73 8.68
CA GLU A 60 1.43 -5.48 9.46
C GLU A 60 2.16 -4.37 8.71
N TRP A 61 1.55 -3.19 8.72
CA TRP A 61 2.00 -2.00 8.00
C TRP A 61 1.94 -0.78 8.89
N GLU A 62 2.97 0.04 8.83
CA GLU A 62 3.11 1.27 9.60
C GLU A 62 3.17 2.46 8.65
N PHE A 63 2.46 3.53 8.99
CA PHE A 63 2.61 4.80 8.29
C PHE A 63 4.04 5.33 8.49
N VAL A 64 4.68 5.74 7.40
CA VAL A 64 6.04 6.30 7.40
C VAL A 64 5.98 7.81 7.25
N GLU A 65 5.42 8.28 6.14
CA GLU A 65 5.40 9.71 5.80
C GLU A 65 4.36 10.03 4.72
N THR A 66 4.00 11.30 4.59
CA THR A 66 3.32 11.86 3.42
C THR A 66 4.35 12.23 2.36
N LEU A 67 4.33 11.54 1.22
CA LEU A 67 5.27 11.79 0.11
C LEU A 67 4.92 13.04 -0.68
N VAL A 68 3.62 13.26 -0.87
CA VAL A 68 3.08 14.41 -1.61
C VAL A 68 1.87 14.90 -0.85
N ASP A 69 1.84 16.20 -0.56
CA ASP A 69 0.71 16.89 0.03
C ASP A 69 -0.08 17.62 -1.07
N GLY A 70 -1.40 17.59 -0.99
CA GLY A 70 -2.31 18.19 -1.96
C GLY A 70 -3.46 17.29 -2.37
N LYS A 71 -4.41 17.86 -3.11
CA LYS A 71 -5.68 17.20 -3.45
C LYS A 71 -5.65 16.50 -4.81
N ASP A 72 -6.72 15.75 -5.07
CA ASP A 72 -7.03 15.17 -6.38
C ASP A 72 -6.02 14.10 -6.86
N PHE A 73 -5.32 13.43 -5.94
CA PHE A 73 -4.44 12.29 -6.24
C PHE A 73 -5.19 10.96 -6.16
N VAL A 74 -5.08 10.15 -7.21
CA VAL A 74 -5.70 8.81 -7.36
C VAL A 74 -4.71 7.83 -7.98
N ASP A 75 -4.90 6.53 -7.71
CA ASP A 75 -4.14 5.42 -8.29
C ASP A 75 -2.59 5.60 -8.36
N PRO A 76 -1.92 6.03 -7.28
CA PRO A 76 -0.48 6.30 -7.31
C PRO A 76 0.33 5.04 -7.68
N SER A 77 1.26 5.19 -8.63
CA SER A 77 2.09 4.09 -9.14
C SER A 77 3.56 4.51 -9.21
N ILE A 78 4.46 3.66 -8.70
CA ILE A 78 5.91 3.91 -8.73
C ILE A 78 6.49 3.48 -10.08
N VAL A 79 7.29 4.36 -10.68
CA VAL A 79 8.13 4.06 -11.84
C VAL A 79 9.58 4.05 -11.38
N PHE A 80 10.26 2.92 -11.54
CA PHE A 80 11.70 2.85 -11.39
C PHE A 80 12.34 3.30 -12.70
N PHE A 81 13.16 4.34 -12.63
CA PHE A 81 13.83 4.92 -13.79
C PHE A 81 15.34 4.87 -13.55
N GLU A 82 16.06 4.34 -14.55
CA GLU A 82 17.52 4.39 -14.64
C GLU A 82 17.86 5.29 -15.83
N ASP A 83 18.80 6.22 -15.64
CA ASP A 83 19.27 7.15 -16.68
C ASP A 83 20.01 6.45 -17.83
#